data_AF-A0AAD7JYG9-F1
#
_entry.id   AF-A0AAD7JYG9-F1
#
_cell.length_a   1.000
_cell.length_b   1.000
_cell.length_c   1.000
_cell.angle_alpha   90.00
_cell.angle_beta   90.00
_cell.angle_gamma   90.00
#
_symmetry.space_group_name_H-M   'P 1'
#
loop_
_entity.id
_entity.type
_entity.pdbx_description
1 polymer ?
#
loop_
_entity_poly.entity_id
_entity_poly.type
_entity_poly.pdbx_seq_one_letter_code
_entity_poly.pdbx_strand_id
1 'polypeptide(L)'
;DTAVHWGRESERELQCENLEKLLNVASNKDFWLLVRGWTDPKNRAAQVSAEQLRAVFETRLNPLEILPEEFDRNERERHRDLSDMLPSQTSDTTPHKTFSWPFMIKDIEEVKVHIRKHNIKSA
;
A
#
# COMPACT_ATOMS: atom_id res chain seq x y z
N ASP A 1 4.19 -38.75 -28.13
CA ASP A 1 5.08 -37.65 -28.55
C ASP A 1 4.44 -36.33 -28.97
N THR A 2 3.11 -36.20 -29.07
CA THR A 2 2.48 -34.95 -29.53
C THR A 2 2.32 -33.86 -28.45
N ALA A 3 2.33 -34.20 -27.15
CA ALA A 3 2.06 -33.26 -26.06
C ALA A 3 3.14 -32.17 -25.87
N VAL A 4 4.38 -32.41 -26.31
CA VAL A 4 5.51 -31.48 -26.12
C VAL A 4 5.43 -30.25 -27.05
N HIS A 5 4.73 -30.38 -28.19
CA HIS A 5 4.63 -29.30 -29.18
C HIS A 5 3.60 -28.22 -28.82
N TRP A 6 2.46 -28.61 -28.23
CA TRP A 6 1.34 -27.70 -27.93
C TRP A 6 1.70 -26.59 -26.93
N GLY A 7 2.54 -26.90 -25.94
CA GLY A 7 2.99 -25.89 -24.97
C GLY A 7 3.86 -24.80 -25.60
N ARG A 8 4.75 -25.16 -26.52
CA ARG A 8 5.68 -24.22 -27.19
C ARG A 8 5.00 -23.34 -28.24
N GLU A 9 3.87 -23.79 -28.77
CA GLU A 9 3.05 -23.02 -29.71
C GLU A 9 2.23 -21.99 -28.94
N SER A 10 1.55 -22.42 -27.87
CA SER A 10 0.81 -21.53 -26.98
C SER A 10 1.69 -20.47 -26.31
N GLU A 11 2.92 -20.82 -25.89
CA GLU A 11 3.89 -19.85 -25.38
C GLU A 11 4.29 -18.80 -26.42
N ARG A 12 4.44 -19.20 -27.69
CA ARG A 12 4.80 -18.28 -28.77
C ARG A 12 3.65 -17.35 -29.13
N GLU A 13 2.42 -17.86 -29.15
CA GLU A 13 1.22 -17.04 -29.33
C GLU A 13 1.12 -15.98 -28.23
N LEU A 14 1.30 -16.38 -26.96
CA LEU A 14 1.28 -15.45 -25.82
C LEU A 14 2.39 -14.40 -25.91
N GLN A 15 3.60 -14.77 -26.36
CA GLN A 15 4.71 -13.84 -26.58
C GLN A 15 4.40 -12.84 -27.70
N CYS A 16 3.82 -13.29 -28.82
CA CYS A 16 3.39 -12.42 -29.91
C CYS A 16 2.33 -11.42 -29.44
N GLU A 17 1.31 -11.87 -28.73
CA GLU A 17 0.28 -10.98 -28.16
C GLU A 17 0.87 -9.95 -27.20
N ASN A 18 1.79 -10.37 -26.32
CA ASN A 18 2.44 -9.46 -25.38
C ASN A 18 3.32 -8.44 -26.09
N LEU A 19 3.99 -8.82 -27.19
CA LEU A 19 4.76 -7.93 -28.03
C LEU A 19 3.85 -6.89 -28.71
N GLU A 20 2.73 -7.31 -29.29
CA GLU A 20 1.76 -6.38 -29.88
C GLU A 20 1.22 -5.41 -28.83
N LYS A 21 0.91 -5.88 -27.62
CA LYS A 21 0.47 -5.02 -26.52
C LYS A 21 1.53 -3.99 -26.14
N LEU A 22 2.82 -4.36 -26.10
CA LEU A 22 3.93 -3.44 -25.83
C LEU A 22 4.10 -2.38 -26.92
N LEU A 23 4.01 -2.79 -28.18
CA LEU A 23 4.20 -1.90 -29.33
C LEU A 23 3.06 -0.87 -29.46
N ASN A 24 1.86 -1.20 -28.98
CA ASN A 24 0.68 -0.33 -29.05
C ASN A 24 0.44 0.51 -27.79
N VAL A 25 1.38 0.52 -26.84
CA VAL A 25 1.26 1.35 -25.64
C VAL A 25 1.32 2.84 -25.99
N ALA A 26 0.28 3.58 -25.62
CA ALA A 26 0.17 5.02 -25.91
C ALA A 26 0.96 5.92 -24.94
N SER A 27 1.25 5.44 -23.72
CA SER A 27 1.91 6.26 -22.69
C SER A 27 2.81 5.44 -21.75
N ASN A 28 3.77 6.11 -21.12
CA ASN A 28 4.66 5.47 -20.14
C ASN A 28 3.88 4.91 -18.93
N LYS A 29 2.74 5.51 -18.55
CA LYS A 29 1.86 4.98 -17.50
C LYS A 29 1.28 3.64 -17.91
N ASP A 30 0.78 3.54 -19.13
CA ASP A 30 0.14 2.32 -19.66
C ASP A 30 1.16 1.20 -19.84
N PHE A 31 2.41 1.54 -20.18
CA PHE A 31 3.54 0.60 -20.19
C PHE A 31 3.71 -0.07 -18.82
N TRP A 32 3.80 0.73 -17.75
CA TRP A 32 3.99 0.18 -16.40
C TRP A 32 2.77 -0.58 -15.88
N LEU A 33 1.54 -0.19 -16.29
CA LEU A 33 0.34 -0.97 -15.98
C LEU A 33 0.36 -2.35 -16.65
N LEU A 34 0.77 -2.40 -17.92
CA LEU A 34 0.91 -3.65 -18.67
C LEU A 34 1.95 -4.58 -18.01
N VAL A 35 3.12 -4.04 -17.68
CA VAL A 35 4.20 -4.79 -17.00
C VAL A 35 3.73 -5.31 -15.64
N ARG A 36 3.09 -4.48 -14.82
CA ARG A 36 2.51 -4.91 -13.54
C ARG A 36 1.48 -6.02 -13.71
N GLY A 37 0.67 -6.00 -14.76
CA GLY A 37 -0.27 -7.08 -15.06
C GLY A 37 0.40 -8.45 -15.28
N TRP A 38 1.67 -8.46 -15.72
CA TRP A 38 2.45 -9.68 -15.93
C TRP A 38 3.27 -10.09 -14.71
N THR A 39 3.82 -9.11 -13.99
CA THR A 39 4.77 -9.35 -12.90
C THR A 39 4.12 -9.41 -11.53
N ASP A 40 3.05 -8.63 -11.31
CA ASP A 40 2.43 -8.57 -10.00
C ASP A 40 1.73 -9.89 -9.71
N PRO A 41 1.82 -10.40 -8.47
CA PRO A 41 1.08 -11.59 -8.09
C PRO A 41 -0.40 -11.34 -8.30
N LYS A 42 -1.06 -12.27 -9.02
CA LYS A 42 -2.51 -12.23 -9.25
C LYS A 42 -3.22 -11.93 -7.93
N ASN A 43 -4.10 -10.92 -7.94
CA ASN A 43 -4.84 -10.51 -6.75
C ASN A 43 -5.60 -11.71 -6.18
N ARG A 44 -5.14 -12.24 -5.05
CA ARG A 44 -5.79 -13.36 -4.37
C ARG A 44 -6.81 -12.76 -3.43
N ALA A 45 -8.03 -13.29 -3.45
CA ALA A 45 -9.01 -12.97 -2.43
C ALA A 45 -8.37 -13.20 -1.06
N ALA A 46 -8.51 -12.22 -0.16
CA ALA A 46 -8.01 -12.34 1.19
C ALA A 46 -8.57 -13.62 1.81
N GLN A 47 -7.69 -14.52 2.23
CA GLN A 47 -8.09 -15.81 2.83
C GLN A 47 -8.69 -15.65 4.23
N VAL A 48 -8.55 -14.45 4.80
CA VAL A 48 -9.02 -14.11 6.13
C VAL A 48 -9.90 -12.86 6.06
N SER A 49 -10.99 -12.86 6.83
CA SER A 49 -11.84 -11.68 6.95
C SER A 49 -11.16 -10.61 7.81
N ALA A 50 -11.60 -9.36 7.66
CA ALA A 50 -11.15 -8.27 8.51
C ALA A 50 -11.44 -8.54 10.00
N GLU A 51 -12.55 -9.22 10.30
CA GLU A 51 -12.92 -9.62 11.67
C GLU A 51 -11.93 -10.62 12.26
N GLN A 52 -11.48 -11.60 11.46
CA GLN A 52 -10.46 -12.57 11.89
C GLN A 52 -9.12 -11.89 12.16
N LEU A 53 -8.73 -10.93 11.31
CA LEU A 53 -7.54 -10.11 11.55
C LEU A 53 -7.69 -9.30 12.84
N ARG A 54 -8.85 -8.66 13.06
CA ARG A 54 -9.12 -7.88 14.28
C ARG A 54 -8.90 -8.71 15.53
N ALA A 55 -9.47 -9.91 15.60
CA ALA A 55 -9.32 -10.79 16.76
C ALA A 55 -7.85 -11.17 17.04
N VAL A 56 -7.08 -11.46 15.98
CA VAL A 56 -5.65 -11.76 16.11
C VAL A 56 -4.87 -10.55 16.60
N PHE A 57 -5.15 -9.35 16.07
CA PHE A 57 -4.49 -8.12 16.47
C PHE A 57 -4.81 -7.72 17.90
N GLU A 58 -6.09 -7.78 18.32
CA GLU A 58 -6.51 -7.50 19.69
C GLU A 58 -5.78 -8.40 20.69
N THR A 59 -5.64 -9.69 20.36
CA THR A 59 -4.89 -10.64 21.20
C THR A 59 -3.40 -10.29 21.30
N ARG A 60 -2.81 -9.74 20.23
CA ARG A 60 -1.39 -9.38 20.18
C ARG A 60 -1.08 -8.00 20.76
N LEU A 61 -2.05 -7.10 20.80
CA LEU A 61 -1.88 -5.73 21.28
C LEU A 61 -1.54 -5.65 22.77
N ASN A 62 -1.71 -6.76 23.52
CA ASN A 62 -1.49 -6.85 24.96
C ASN A 62 -1.95 -5.56 25.70
N PRO A 63 -3.22 -5.16 25.53
CA PRO A 63 -3.71 -3.95 26.17
C PRO A 63 -3.61 -4.13 27.70
N LEU A 64 -2.97 -3.18 28.36
CA LEU A 64 -2.89 -3.18 29.82
C LEU A 64 -4.30 -2.98 30.39
N GLU A 65 -4.79 -3.96 31.15
CA GLU A 65 -6.11 -3.87 31.82
C GLU A 65 -6.16 -2.72 32.83
N ILE A 66 -5.00 -2.45 33.46
CA ILE A 66 -4.81 -1.37 34.41
C ILE A 66 -3.62 -0.56 33.92
N LEU A 67 -3.84 0.74 33.66
CA LEU A 67 -2.73 1.63 33.35
C LEU A 67 -1.85 1.83 34.60
N PRO A 68 -0.53 1.67 34.50
CA PRO A 68 0.40 2.03 35.56
C PRO A 68 0.29 3.51 35.94
N GLU A 69 0.56 3.85 37.20
CA GLU A 69 0.48 5.23 37.70
C GLU A 69 1.48 6.18 37.01
N GLU A 70 2.55 5.63 36.44
CA GLU A 70 3.58 6.35 35.70
C GLU A 70 3.11 6.85 34.33
N PHE A 71 1.98 6.36 33.81
CA PHE A 71 1.43 6.84 32.55
C PHE A 71 0.78 8.21 32.75
N ASP A 72 1.20 9.18 31.93
CA ASP A 72 0.61 10.53 31.94
C ASP A 72 -0.87 10.48 31.52
N ARG A 73 -1.75 10.73 32.50
CA ARG A 73 -3.19 10.76 32.28
C ARG A 73 -3.59 11.84 31.26
N ASN A 74 -2.89 12.97 31.21
CA ASN A 74 -3.21 14.08 30.32
C ASN A 74 -2.89 13.75 28.86
N GLU A 75 -1.76 13.07 28.61
CA GLU A 75 -1.42 12.58 27.26
C GLU A 75 -2.47 11.56 26.78
N ARG A 76 -2.90 10.67 27.67
CA ARG A 76 -3.94 9.70 27.35
C ARG A 76 -5.28 10.36 27.02
N GLU A 77 -5.71 11.36 27.80
CA GLU A 77 -6.93 12.11 27.52
C GLU A 77 -6.84 12.81 26.16
N ARG A 78 -5.70 13.44 25.85
CA ARG A 78 -5.46 14.04 24.52
C ARG A 78 -5.51 13.02 23.39
N HIS A 79 -4.92 11.84 23.56
CA HIS A 79 -5.00 10.76 22.57
C HIS A 79 -6.43 10.22 22.40
N ARG A 80 -7.20 10.16 23.48
CA ARG A 80 -8.60 9.76 23.44
C ARG A 80 -9.44 10.78 22.68
N ASP A 81 -9.30 12.07 23.01
CA ASP A 81 -10.00 13.15 22.32
C ASP A 81 -9.66 13.16 20.82
N LEU A 82 -8.37 12.96 20.49
CA LEU A 82 -7.93 12.83 19.10
C LEU A 82 -8.59 11.63 18.40
N SER A 83 -8.66 10.49 19.07
CA SER A 83 -9.30 9.28 18.54
C SER A 83 -10.79 9.49 18.32
N ASP A 84 -11.48 10.18 19.23
CA ASP A 84 -12.92 10.47 19.13
C ASP A 84 -13.22 11.47 17.99
N MET A 85 -12.24 12.30 17.60
CA MET A 85 -12.34 13.17 16.42
C MET A 85 -12.17 12.42 15.09
N LEU A 86 -11.64 11.19 15.10
CA LEU A 86 -11.49 10.42 13.86
C LEU A 86 -12.84 9.88 13.39
N PRO A 87 -13.14 9.96 12.07
CA PRO A 87 -14.37 9.41 11.55
C PRO A 87 -14.41 7.89 11.71
N SER A 88 -15.58 7.34 12.03
CA SER A 88 -15.81 5.90 12.17
C SER A 88 -15.51 5.10 10.90
N GLN A 89 -15.56 5.76 9.75
CA GLN A 89 -15.15 5.20 8.46
C GLN A 89 -14.31 6.22 7.71
N THR A 90 -13.05 5.87 7.44
CA THR A 90 -12.20 6.61 6.51
C THR A 90 -12.53 6.17 5.08
N SER A 91 -13.38 6.94 4.39
CA SER A 91 -13.65 6.71 2.97
C SER A 91 -12.61 7.44 2.12
N ASP A 92 -11.96 6.69 1.23
CA ASP A 92 -11.07 7.27 0.25
C ASP A 92 -11.88 7.76 -0.95
N THR A 93 -11.95 9.08 -1.10
CA THR A 93 -12.68 9.74 -2.18
C THR A 93 -11.81 10.04 -3.40
N THR A 94 -10.52 9.65 -3.38
CA THR A 94 -9.62 9.89 -4.50
C THR A 94 -9.94 8.98 -5.68
N PRO A 95 -9.78 9.45 -6.94
CA PRO A 95 -10.01 8.63 -8.13
C PRO A 95 -9.17 7.35 -8.18
N HIS A 96 -8.06 7.30 -7.43
CA HIS A 96 -7.12 6.20 -7.42
C HIS A 96 -7.19 5.33 -6.16
N LYS A 97 -8.10 5.65 -5.22
CA LYS A 97 -8.19 4.97 -3.92
C LYS A 97 -6.83 4.93 -3.20
N THR A 98 -6.18 6.08 -3.18
CA THR A 98 -4.94 6.31 -2.43
C THR A 98 -5.18 7.17 -1.19
N PHE A 99 -4.83 6.65 -0.01
CA PHE A 99 -4.83 7.41 1.25
C PHE A 99 -3.72 8.48 1.32
N SER A 100 -2.82 8.52 0.34
CA SER A 100 -1.79 9.55 0.22
C SER A 100 -2.33 10.78 -0.50
N TRP A 101 -2.09 11.94 0.09
CA TRP A 101 -2.34 13.21 -0.57
C TRP A 101 -1.35 13.39 -1.74
N PRO A 102 -1.74 14.03 -2.85
CA PRO A 102 -0.81 14.36 -3.92
C PRO A 102 0.30 15.25 -3.38
N PHE A 103 1.54 14.75 -3.37
CA PHE A 103 2.69 15.56 -2.98
C PHE A 103 2.93 16.66 -4.03
N MET A 104 2.98 17.90 -3.56
CA MET A 104 3.36 19.04 -4.39
C MET A 104 4.87 19.24 -4.37
N ILE A 105 5.39 19.93 -5.39
CA ILE A 105 6.81 20.29 -5.48
C ILE A 105 7.25 21.07 -4.22
N LYS A 106 6.36 21.90 -3.66
CA LYS A 106 6.58 22.65 -2.42
C LYS A 106 6.89 21.73 -1.23
N ASP A 107 6.16 20.63 -1.09
CA ASP A 107 6.36 19.67 0.01
C ASP A 107 7.75 19.02 -0.09
N ILE A 108 8.21 18.75 -1.31
CA ILE A 108 9.55 18.21 -1.56
C ILE A 108 10.63 19.22 -1.19
N GLU A 109 10.43 20.50 -1.50
CA GLU A 109 11.35 21.57 -1.14
C GLU A 109 11.43 21.76 0.38
N GLU A 110 10.30 21.71 1.09
CA GLU A 110 10.24 21.79 2.55
C GLU A 110 10.99 20.61 3.20
N VAL A 111 10.78 19.39 2.72
CA VAL A 111 11.50 18.20 3.21
C VAL A 111 13.01 18.31 2.92
N LYS A 112 13.41 18.80 1.74
CA LYS A 112 14.83 19.05 1.43
C LYS A 112 15.45 20.06 2.39
N VAL A 113 14.73 21.12 2.74
CA VAL A 113 15.18 22.11 3.73
C VAL A 113 15.30 21.47 5.11
N HIS A 114 14.32 20.68 5.53
CA HIS A 114 14.34 19.96 6.81
C HIS A 114 15.53 18.98 6.89
N ILE A 115 15.75 18.15 5.88
CA ILE A 115 16.87 17.18 5.84
C ILE A 115 18.21 17.91 5.88
N ARG A 116 18.37 19.01 5.13
CA ARG A 116 19.60 19.83 5.16
C ARG A 116 19.85 20.44 6.54
N LYS A 117 18.79 20.84 7.24
CA LYS A 117 18.86 21.41 8.59
C LYS A 117 19.21 20.35 9.65
N HIS A 118 18.83 19.09 9.44
CA HIS A 118 19.01 17.98 10.38
C HIS A 118 19.97 16.90 9.85
N ASN A 119 21.16 17.31 9.43
CA ASN A 119 22.15 16.49 8.73
C ASN A 119 22.62 15.23 9.52
N ILE A 120 22.42 14.04 8.94
CA ILE A 120 23.14 12.72 8.98
C ILE A 120 24.01 12.39 10.22
N LYS A 121 23.58 12.72 11.45
CA LYS A 121 24.18 12.18 12.69
C LYS A 121 23.17 11.52 13.64
N SER A 122 21.94 11.30 13.18
CA SER A 122 20.97 10.46 13.87
C SER A 122 20.56 9.32 12.95
N ALA A 123 21.37 8.27 12.96
CA ALA A 123 21.01 6.89 12.66
C ALA A 123 21.84 6.01 13.60
#